data_AF-A0A352VDS1-F1
#
_entry.id   AF-A0A352VDS1-F1
#
_cell.length_a   1.000
_cell.length_b   1.000
_cell.length_c   1.000
_cell.angle_alpha   90.00
_cell.angle_beta   90.00
_cell.angle_gamma   90.00
#
_symmetry.space_group_name_H-M   'P 1'
#
loop_
_entity.id
_entity.type
_entity.pdbx_description
1 polymer ?
#
loop_
_entity_poly.entity_id
_entity_poly.type
_entity_poly.pdbx_seq_one_letter_code
_entity_poly.pdbx_strand_id
1 'polypeptide(L)'
;MDSEEQYVMAWPLFEYHQLISGRFTKDVIVPILIKKLRVVDSEEEAMVIWKKYTQWPFSSRFIFYKTDEKVETLKEEMEILDYFGIDYPPPPDSIKHFFEI
;
A
#
# COMPACT_ATOMS: atom_id res chain seq x y z
N MET A 1 -12.64 20.01 13.28
CA MET A 1 -12.78 18.55 13.40
C MET A 1 -12.41 18.19 14.82
N ASP A 2 -13.40 17.66 15.54
CA ASP A 2 -13.24 17.29 16.94
C ASP A 2 -12.33 16.06 17.06
N SER A 3 -11.60 15.94 18.17
CA SER A 3 -10.65 14.84 18.38
C SER A 3 -11.31 13.45 18.25
N GLU A 4 -12.60 13.33 18.58
CA GLU A 4 -13.40 12.12 18.43
C GLU A 4 -13.57 11.67 16.97
N GLU A 5 -13.82 12.59 16.03
CA GLU A 5 -13.96 12.25 14.60
C GLU A 5 -12.64 11.72 14.01
N GLN A 6 -11.50 12.23 14.47
CA GLN A 6 -10.18 11.72 14.06
C GLN A 6 -9.95 10.29 14.55
N TYR A 7 -10.39 9.94 15.77
CA TYR A 7 -10.25 8.59 16.30
C TYR A 7 -11.22 7.59 15.63
N VAL A 8 -12.47 7.98 15.38
CA VAL A 8 -13.49 7.12 14.76
C VAL A 8 -13.11 6.73 13.32
N MET A 9 -12.51 7.65 12.56
CA MET A 9 -12.06 7.39 11.18
C MET A 9 -10.66 6.74 11.11
N ALA A 10 -9.86 6.87 12.17
CA ALA A 10 -8.52 6.27 12.25
C ALA A 10 -8.55 4.73 12.32
N TRP A 11 -9.62 4.15 12.89
CA TRP A 11 -9.70 2.71 13.10
C TRP A 11 -9.98 1.93 11.80
N PRO A 12 -10.99 2.28 10.98
CA PRO A 12 -11.22 1.59 9.70
C PRO A 12 -10.05 1.70 8.71
N LEU A 13 -9.36 2.86 8.69
CA LEU A 13 -8.13 3.03 7.89
C LEU A 13 -7.00 2.10 8.39
N PHE A 14 -6.87 1.94 9.70
CA PHE A 14 -5.89 1.04 10.29
C PHE A 14 -6.20 -0.43 10.00
N GLU A 15 -7.46 -0.86 10.15
CA GLU A 15 -7.88 -2.23 9.81
C GLU A 15 -7.63 -2.53 8.33
N TYR A 16 -7.94 -1.60 7.44
CA TYR A 16 -7.70 -1.76 6.02
C TYR A 16 -6.20 -1.80 5.68
N HIS A 17 -5.39 -0.97 6.34
CA HIS A 17 -3.92 -1.04 6.23
C HIS A 17 -3.40 -2.42 6.63
N GLN A 18 -3.82 -2.98 7.77
CA GLN A 18 -3.39 -4.32 8.18
C GLN A 18 -3.75 -5.40 7.13
N LEU A 19 -4.92 -5.28 6.49
CA LEU A 19 -5.36 -6.20 5.44
C LEU A 19 -4.49 -6.09 4.18
N ILE A 20 -4.18 -4.88 3.72
CA ILE A 20 -3.39 -4.65 2.51
C ILE A 20 -1.91 -4.96 2.77
N SER A 21 -1.32 -4.44 3.85
CA SER A 21 0.08 -4.69 4.20
C SER A 21 0.36 -6.18 4.37
N GLY A 22 -0.64 -6.96 4.83
CA GLY A 22 -0.58 -8.42 4.91
C GLY A 22 -0.40 -9.14 3.57
N ARG A 23 -0.68 -8.48 2.43
CA ARG A 23 -0.41 -9.00 1.07
C ARG A 23 1.05 -8.92 0.69
N PHE A 24 1.81 -8.04 1.35
CA PHE A 24 3.24 -7.88 1.11
C PHE A 24 4.06 -8.92 1.86
N THR A 25 3.90 -10.18 1.50
CA THR A 25 4.78 -11.24 2.02
C THR A 25 5.89 -11.52 1.01
N LYS A 26 7.08 -11.88 1.51
CA LYS A 26 8.22 -12.25 0.64
C LYS A 26 7.85 -13.38 -0.31
N ASP A 27 7.05 -14.34 0.16
CA ASP A 27 6.63 -15.50 -0.63
C ASP A 27 5.72 -15.12 -1.81
N VAL A 28 4.98 -14.01 -1.72
CA VAL A 28 4.14 -13.49 -2.80
C VAL A 28 4.93 -12.56 -3.72
N ILE A 29 5.66 -11.59 -3.16
CA ILE A 29 6.26 -10.50 -3.95
C ILE A 29 7.55 -10.95 -4.64
N VAL A 30 8.42 -11.71 -3.96
CA VAL A 30 9.75 -12.04 -4.50
C VAL A 30 9.68 -12.82 -5.82
N PRO A 31 8.80 -13.83 -5.99
CA PRO A 31 8.66 -14.51 -7.27
C PRO A 31 8.24 -13.56 -8.42
N ILE A 32 7.34 -12.62 -8.15
CA ILE A 32 6.87 -11.63 -9.13
C ILE A 32 7.98 -10.63 -9.46
N LEU A 33 8.69 -10.14 -8.43
CA LEU A 33 9.85 -9.27 -8.58
C LEU A 33 10.90 -9.90 -9.49
N ILE A 34 11.29 -11.15 -9.22
CA ILE A 34 12.25 -11.90 -10.04
C ILE A 34 11.74 -12.04 -11.48
N LYS A 35 10.46 -12.35 -11.67
CA LYS A 35 9.87 -12.48 -13.00
C LYS A 35 9.95 -11.16 -13.78
N LYS A 36 9.59 -10.03 -13.16
CA LYS A 36 9.67 -8.70 -13.77
C LYS A 36 11.12 -8.32 -14.11
N LEU A 37 12.07 -8.55 -13.20
CA LEU A 37 13.49 -8.25 -13.43
C LEU A 37 14.13 -9.11 -14.54
N ARG A 38 13.56 -10.27 -14.87
CA ARG A 38 14.05 -11.13 -15.96
C ARG A 38 13.61 -10.70 -17.36
N VAL A 39 12.61 -9.83 -17.47
CA VAL A 39 12.00 -9.44 -18.75
C VAL A 39 12.25 -7.98 -19.13
N VAL A 40 12.99 -7.24 -18.30
CA VAL A 40 13.39 -5.86 -18.62
C VAL A 40 14.61 -5.85 -19.53
N ASP A 41 14.67 -4.84 -20.40
CA ASP A 41 15.70 -4.72 -21.43
C ASP A 41 16.80 -3.70 -21.06
N SER A 42 16.67 -3.01 -19.93
CA SER A 42 17.62 -2.00 -19.46
C SER A 42 17.83 -2.00 -17.94
N GLU A 43 18.96 -1.44 -17.51
CA GLU A 43 19.27 -1.21 -16.10
C GLU A 43 18.30 -0.20 -15.48
N GLU A 44 17.90 0.82 -16.22
CA GLU A 44 16.95 1.84 -15.77
C GLU A 44 15.59 1.22 -15.42
N GLU A 45 15.08 0.31 -16.26
CA GLU A 45 13.84 -0.41 -16.00
C GLU A 45 13.95 -1.35 -14.79
N ALA A 46 15.09 -2.05 -14.66
CA ALA A 46 15.37 -2.88 -13.50
C ALA A 46 15.39 -2.03 -12.20
N MET A 47 15.96 -0.83 -12.27
CA MET A 47 16.01 0.11 -11.15
C MET A 47 14.63 0.66 -10.79
N VAL A 48 13.73 0.88 -11.76
CA VAL A 48 12.33 1.25 -11.47
C VAL A 48 11.62 0.14 -10.70
N ILE A 49 11.75 -1.12 -11.13
CA ILE A 49 11.18 -2.27 -10.42
C ILE A 49 11.75 -2.36 -9.00
N TRP A 50 13.08 -2.23 -8.85
CA TRP A 50 13.74 -2.31 -7.56
C TRP A 50 13.32 -1.17 -6.62
N LYS A 51 13.19 0.04 -7.15
CA LYS A 51 12.71 1.21 -6.41
C LYS A 51 11.28 0.99 -5.92
N LYS A 52 10.37 0.49 -6.76
CA LYS A 52 9.00 0.16 -6.34
C LYS A 52 8.95 -0.91 -5.25
N TYR A 53 9.81 -1.93 -5.32
CA TYR A 53 9.93 -2.96 -4.28
C TYR A 53 10.46 -2.39 -2.95
N THR A 54 11.43 -1.47 -3.00
CA THR A 54 12.07 -0.89 -1.82
C THR A 54 11.33 0.30 -1.22
N GLN A 55 10.41 0.92 -1.98
CA GLN A 55 9.47 1.94 -1.51
C GLN A 55 8.39 1.40 -0.59
N TRP A 56 8.32 0.07 -0.39
CA TRP A 56 7.35 -0.57 0.48
C TRP A 56 7.42 0.03 1.90
N PRO A 57 6.36 0.73 2.35
CA PRO A 57 6.33 1.26 3.70
C PRO A 57 6.18 0.09 4.68
N PHE A 58 7.27 -0.27 5.36
CA PHE A 58 7.15 -0.84 6.70
C PHE A 58 6.71 0.28 7.65
N SER A 59 5.47 0.78 7.51
CA SER A 59 4.96 1.89 8.31
C SER A 59 4.55 1.40 9.70
N SER A 60 5.54 0.99 10.48
CA SER A 60 5.42 0.78 11.94
C SER A 60 4.81 1.99 12.68
N ARG A 61 4.75 3.16 12.02
CA ARG A 61 4.19 4.40 12.54
C ARG A 61 2.78 4.72 12.06
N PHE A 62 2.13 3.84 11.27
CA PHE A 62 0.79 4.10 10.70
C PHE A 62 -0.24 4.50 11.78
N ILE A 63 -0.17 3.91 12.97
CA ILE A 63 -1.05 4.23 14.11
C ILE A 63 -0.98 5.71 14.48
N PHE A 64 0.20 6.34 14.35
CA PHE A 64 0.46 7.73 14.72
C PHE A 64 0.19 8.73 13.59
N TYR A 65 -0.08 8.26 12.37
CA TYR A 65 -0.35 9.12 11.23
C TYR A 65 -1.70 9.83 11.36
N LYS A 66 -1.75 11.05 10.84
CA LYS A 66 -3.02 11.77 10.62
C LYS A 66 -3.81 11.09 9.51
N THR A 67 -5.10 11.40 9.40
CA THR A 67 -5.99 10.80 8.39
C THR A 67 -5.44 10.93 6.97
N ASP A 68 -4.99 12.12 6.57
CA ASP A 68 -4.47 12.34 5.22
C ASP A 68 -3.20 11.49 4.94
N GLU A 69 -2.28 11.43 5.91
CA GLU A 69 -1.06 10.62 5.84
C GLU A 69 -1.38 9.11 5.77
N LYS A 70 -2.41 8.66 6.48
CA LYS A 70 -2.90 7.27 6.41
C LYS A 70 -3.46 6.94 5.03
N VAL A 71 -4.27 7.84 4.48
CA VAL A 71 -4.87 7.68 3.15
C VAL A 71 -3.77 7.68 2.08
N GLU A 72 -2.79 8.58 2.17
CA GLU A 72 -1.65 8.61 1.26
C GLU A 72 -0.84 7.32 1.33
N THR A 73 -0.49 6.86 2.53
CA THR A 73 0.23 5.57 2.73
C THR A 73 -0.55 4.40 2.10
N LEU A 74 -1.86 4.32 2.32
CA LEU A 74 -2.71 3.29 1.74
C LEU A 74 -2.75 3.35 0.20
N LYS A 75 -2.80 4.56 -0.38
CA LYS A 75 -2.76 4.74 -1.83
C LYS A 75 -1.42 4.29 -2.41
N GLU A 76 -0.30 4.60 -1.76
CA GLU A 76 1.01 4.12 -2.16
C GLU A 76 1.12 2.60 -2.09
N GLU A 77 0.61 1.98 -1.01
CA GLU A 77 0.55 0.52 -0.88
C GLU A 77 -0.28 -0.11 -2.02
N MET A 78 -1.47 0.43 -2.30
CA MET A 78 -2.32 -0.04 -3.39
C MET A 78 -1.62 0.08 -4.75
N GLU A 79 -0.96 1.21 -5.03
CA GLU A 79 -0.22 1.42 -6.28
C GLU A 79 0.92 0.41 -6.46
N ILE A 80 1.62 0.06 -5.37
CA ILE A 80 2.67 -0.96 -5.43
C ILE A 80 2.06 -2.34 -5.71
N LEU A 81 0.97 -2.71 -5.05
CA LEU A 81 0.29 -3.99 -5.32
C LEU A 81 -0.22 -4.07 -6.76
N ASP A 82 -0.84 -3.01 -7.27
CA ASP A 82 -1.27 -2.90 -8.66
C ASP A 82 -0.10 -3.07 -9.63
N TYR A 83 1.04 -2.41 -9.34
CA TYR A 83 2.26 -2.54 -10.13
C TYR A 83 2.76 -3.98 -10.18
N PHE A 84 2.71 -4.70 -9.06
CA PHE A 84 3.07 -6.11 -8.97
C PHE A 84 1.96 -7.07 -9.44
N GLY A 85 0.76 -6.59 -9.72
CA GLY A 85 -0.38 -7.41 -10.12
C GLY A 85 -0.83 -8.37 -9.00
N ILE A 86 -0.84 -7.87 -7.76
CA ILE A 86 -1.24 -8.62 -6.57
C ILE A 86 -2.62 -8.15 -6.15
N ASP A 87 -3.58 -9.07 -6.07
CA ASP A 87 -4.94 -8.76 -5.65
C ASP A 87 -5.02 -8.40 -4.16
N TYR A 88 -5.88 -7.42 -3.85
CA TYR A 88 -6.23 -7.01 -2.50
C TYR A 88 -7.75 -6.70 -2.42
N PRO A 89 -8.37 -6.80 -1.24
CA PRO A 89 -9.79 -6.48 -1.10
C PRO A 89 -10.05 -5.00 -1.38
N PRO A 90 -11.23 -4.61 -1.91
CA PRO A 90 -11.57 -3.20 -2.09
C PRO A 90 -11.71 -2.47 -0.74
N PRO A 91 -11.58 -1.13 -0.71
CA PRO A 91 -11.82 -0.36 0.51
C PRO A 91 -13.26 -0.56 1.02
N PRO A 92 -13.47 -0.78 2.34
CA PRO A 92 -14.80 -0.87 2.92
C PRO A 92 -15.56 0.45 2.77
N ASP A 93 -16.90 0.36 2.70
CA ASP A 93 -17.79 1.50 2.45
C ASP A 93 -17.54 2.69 3.37
N SER A 94 -17.18 2.43 4.64
CA SER A 94 -16.88 3.46 5.65
C SER A 94 -15.68 4.35 5.30
N ILE A 95 -14.75 3.90 4.46
CA ILE A 95 -13.56 4.66 4.03
C ILE A 95 -13.46 4.82 2.53
N LYS A 96 -14.39 4.24 1.76
CA LYS A 96 -14.34 4.22 0.29
C LYS A 96 -14.25 5.62 -0.32
N HIS A 97 -14.95 6.59 0.27
CA HIS A 97 -14.93 7.99 -0.15
C HIS A 97 -13.55 8.67 -0.13
N PHE A 98 -12.55 8.13 0.59
CA PHE A 98 -11.17 8.65 0.54
C PHE A 98 -10.40 8.24 -0.73
N PHE A 99 -10.90 7.21 -1.42
CA PHE A 99 -10.25 6.58 -2.57
C PHE A 99 -11.00 6.82 -3.88
N GLU A 100 -12.24 7.29 -3.82
CA GLU A 100 -13.00 7.76 -4.98
C GLU A 100 -12.54 9.18 -5.34
N ILE A 101 -12.02 9.36 -6.56
CA ILE A 101 -11.70 10.66 -7.18
C ILE A 101 -12.80 10.99 -8.18
#